data_AF-A2D5Z9-F1
#
_entry.id   AF-A2D5Z9-F1
#
_cell.length_a   1.000
_cell.length_b   1.000
_cell.length_c   1.000
_cell.angle_alpha   90.00
_cell.angle_beta   90.00
_cell.angle_gamma   90.00
#
_symmetry.space_group_name_H-M   'P 1'
#
loop_
_entity.id
_entity.type
_entity.pdbx_description
1 polymer ?
#
loop_
_entity_poly.entity_id
_entity_poly.type
_entity_poly.pdbx_seq_one_letter_code
_entity_poly.pdbx_strand_id
1 'polypeptide(L)'
;VLSELVETEKMYVDDLGQIVEGYMATMAAQGVPESLRGRDRIVFGNIQQIYEWHRDYFLQELQRCLKDPDWLAQLFIKHERRLHMYVVYCQNKPKSEHVVSEFGDSYFEELRQQLGHRLQLNDLLIKPVQRI
;
A
#
# COMPACT_ATOMS: atom_id res chain seq x y z
N VAL A 1 9.88 15.22 -15.08
CA VAL A 1 9.62 13.77 -15.19
C VAL A 1 10.31 12.98 -14.08
N LEU A 2 11.64 12.84 -14.02
CA LEU A 2 12.27 11.99 -12.99
C LEU A 2 12.11 12.52 -11.54
N SER A 3 12.26 13.82 -11.32
CA SER A 3 12.03 14.42 -9.99
C SER A 3 10.58 14.24 -9.51
N GLU A 4 9.63 14.32 -10.44
CA GLU A 4 8.21 14.08 -10.18
C GLU A 4 7.92 12.60 -9.88
N LEU A 5 8.60 11.68 -10.57
CA LEU A 5 8.53 10.24 -10.27
C LEU A 5 8.96 9.95 -8.83
N VAL A 6 10.07 10.54 -8.39
CA VAL A 6 10.57 10.39 -7.01
C VAL A 6 9.62 11.03 -6.00
N GLU A 7 9.05 12.19 -6.31
CA GLU A 7 8.14 12.85 -5.38
C GLU A 7 6.83 12.08 -5.22
N THR A 8 6.24 11.63 -6.32
CA THR A 8 5.07 10.76 -6.29
C THR A 8 5.36 9.39 -5.67
N GLU A 9 6.61 8.91 -5.72
CA GLU A 9 7.03 7.69 -5.02
C GLU A 9 7.04 7.89 -3.50
N LYS A 10 7.55 9.01 -2.99
CA LYS A 10 7.49 9.30 -1.54
C LYS A 10 6.06 9.35 -1.06
N MET A 11 5.20 10.08 -1.78
CA MET A 11 3.78 10.15 -1.46
C MET A 11 3.13 8.76 -1.45
N TYR A 12 3.48 7.91 -2.42
CA TYR A 12 2.99 6.54 -2.47
C TYR A 12 3.45 5.71 -1.26
N VAL A 13 4.74 5.79 -0.89
CA VAL A 13 5.27 5.12 0.30
C VAL A 13 4.57 5.61 1.57
N ASP A 14 4.34 6.92 1.71
CA ASP A 14 3.64 7.50 2.86
C ASP A 14 2.16 7.04 2.92
N ASP A 15 1.47 6.99 1.77
CA ASP A 15 0.10 6.48 1.67
C ASP A 15 0.02 4.99 2.07
N LEU A 16 0.98 4.17 1.65
CA LEU A 16 1.06 2.78 2.08
C LEU A 16 1.42 2.64 3.56
N GLY A 17 2.26 3.54 4.09
CA GLY A 17 2.61 3.60 5.51
C GLY A 17 1.40 3.82 6.39
N GLN A 18 0.46 4.69 5.99
CA GLN A 18 -0.81 4.87 6.69
C GLN A 18 -1.59 3.55 6.84
N ILE A 19 -1.49 2.64 5.87
CA ILE A 19 -2.15 1.33 5.92
C ILE A 19 -1.41 0.39 6.87
N VAL A 20 -0.10 0.21 6.66
CA VAL A 20 0.70 -0.80 7.37
C VAL A 20 0.99 -0.38 8.80
N GLU A 21 1.47 0.84 8.99
CA GLU A 21 1.88 1.36 10.30
C GLU A 21 0.71 1.99 11.07
N GLY A 22 -0.37 2.36 10.36
CA GLY A 22 -1.61 2.85 10.95
C GLY A 22 -2.63 1.75 11.17
N TYR A 23 -3.38 1.39 10.12
CA TYR A 23 -4.51 0.45 10.23
C TYR A 23 -4.07 -0.95 10.70
N MET A 24 -3.11 -1.59 10.03
CA MET A 24 -2.69 -2.97 10.36
C MET A 24 -2.09 -3.04 11.76
N ALA A 25 -1.20 -2.11 12.13
CA ALA A 25 -0.60 -2.06 13.46
C ALA A 25 -1.65 -1.85 14.57
N THR A 26 -2.61 -0.95 14.34
CA THR A 26 -3.69 -0.67 15.31
C THR A 26 -4.62 -1.86 15.48
N MET A 27 -5.00 -2.51 14.37
CA MET A 27 -5.80 -3.75 14.38
C MET A 27 -5.07 -4.90 15.11
N ALA A 28 -3.75 -5.00 14.95
CA ALA A 28 -2.95 -5.99 15.66
C ALA A 28 -2.86 -5.71 17.17
N ALA A 29 -2.77 -4.43 17.56
CA ALA A 29 -2.64 -4.03 18.96
C ALA A 29 -3.96 -4.06 19.74
N GLN A 30 -5.06 -3.58 19.13
CA GLN A 30 -6.37 -3.49 19.79
C GLN A 30 -7.25 -4.72 19.55
N GLY A 31 -6.88 -5.56 18.57
CA GLY A 31 -7.70 -6.64 18.08
C GLY A 31 -8.70 -6.19 17.01
N VAL A 32 -9.28 -7.17 16.33
CA VAL A 32 -10.29 -6.97 15.28
C VAL A 32 -11.66 -7.45 15.76
N PRO A 33 -12.76 -6.87 15.25
CA PRO A 33 -14.11 -7.37 15.48
C PRO A 33 -14.20 -8.86 15.14
N GLU A 34 -15.04 -9.59 15.87
CA GLU A 34 -15.16 -11.05 15.69
C GLU A 34 -15.57 -11.43 14.26
N SER A 35 -16.41 -10.61 13.64
CA SER A 35 -16.84 -10.72 12.24
C SER A 35 -15.72 -10.51 11.22
N LEU A 36 -14.64 -9.80 11.59
CA LEU A 36 -13.46 -9.53 10.76
C LEU A 36 -12.31 -10.51 11.04
N ARG A 37 -12.39 -11.30 12.12
CA ARG A 37 -11.34 -12.22 12.53
C ARG A 37 -11.04 -13.24 11.42
N GLY A 38 -9.78 -13.27 10.95
CA GLY A 38 -9.34 -14.14 9.86
C GLY A 38 -9.64 -13.62 8.45
N ARG A 39 -10.35 -12.49 8.32
CA ARG A 39 -10.59 -11.77 7.06
C ARG A 39 -9.68 -10.55 6.89
N ASP A 40 -8.95 -10.16 7.93
CA ASP A 40 -7.93 -9.10 7.92
C ASP A 40 -6.89 -9.30 6.81
N ARG A 41 -6.45 -10.54 6.58
CA ARG A 41 -5.55 -10.88 5.46
C ARG A 41 -6.18 -10.62 4.08
N ILE A 42 -7.50 -10.74 3.96
CA ILE A 42 -8.23 -10.47 2.71
C ILE A 42 -8.31 -8.96 2.50
N VAL A 43 -8.52 -8.17 3.56
CA VAL A 43 -8.57 -6.70 3.48
C VAL A 43 -7.27 -6.15 2.90
N PHE A 44 -6.13 -6.55 3.45
CA PHE A 44 -4.83 -5.96 3.10
C PHE A 44 -4.06 -6.72 2.00
N GLY A 45 -4.40 -7.98 1.74
CA GLY A 45 -3.67 -8.81 0.78
C GLY A 45 -2.18 -8.87 1.10
N ASN A 46 -1.33 -8.59 0.11
CA ASN A 46 0.11 -8.48 0.25
C ASN A 46 0.62 -7.02 0.30
N ILE A 47 -0.21 -6.05 0.72
CA ILE A 47 0.20 -4.63 0.71
C ILE A 47 1.42 -4.34 1.57
N GLN A 48 1.61 -5.07 2.67
CA GLN A 48 2.80 -4.95 3.50
C GLN A 48 4.08 -5.29 2.73
N GLN A 49 4.04 -6.35 1.90
CA GLN A 49 5.16 -6.73 1.04
C GLN A 49 5.48 -5.63 0.01
N ILE A 50 4.45 -5.00 -0.56
CA ILE A 50 4.61 -3.87 -1.49
C ILE A 50 5.27 -2.70 -0.76
N TYR A 51 4.69 -2.29 0.37
CA TYR A 51 5.20 -1.18 1.18
C TYR A 51 6.66 -1.35 1.57
N GLU A 52 7.03 -2.49 2.15
CA GLU A 52 8.40 -2.78 2.59
C GLU A 52 9.38 -2.69 1.41
N TRP A 53 9.04 -3.28 0.26
CA TRP A 53 9.92 -3.20 -0.91
C TRP A 53 10.08 -1.77 -1.44
N HIS A 54 8.98 -1.01 -1.49
CA HIS A 54 9.01 0.38 -1.96
C HIS A 54 9.81 1.29 -1.02
N ARG A 55 9.54 1.21 0.29
CA ARG A 55 10.22 1.99 1.33
C ARG A 55 11.70 1.65 1.46
N ASP A 56 12.02 0.36 1.57
CA ASP A 56 13.36 -0.09 1.96
C ASP A 56 14.32 -0.19 0.77
N TYR A 57 13.80 -0.21 -0.46
CA TYR A 57 14.61 -0.39 -1.66
C TYR A 57 14.24 0.55 -2.82
N PHE A 58 13.01 0.45 -3.35
CA PHE A 58 12.70 1.08 -4.66
C PHE A 58 12.80 2.62 -4.63
N LEU A 59 12.31 3.27 -3.58
CA LEU A 59 12.43 4.71 -3.41
C LEU A 59 13.89 5.17 -3.37
N GLN A 60 14.77 4.42 -2.68
CA GLN A 60 16.18 4.75 -2.60
C GLN A 60 16.88 4.62 -3.96
N GLU A 61 16.52 3.61 -4.75
CA GLU A 61 17.06 3.43 -6.10
C GLU A 61 16.57 4.53 -7.06
N LEU A 62 15.29 4.91 -6.97
CA LEU A 62 14.75 6.04 -7.75
C LEU A 62 15.44 7.36 -7.41
N GLN A 63 15.76 7.59 -6.13
CA GLN A 63 16.57 8.75 -5.71
C GLN A 63 17.99 8.71 -6.30
N ARG A 64 18.59 7.53 -6.48
CA ARG A 64 19.90 7.39 -7.15
C ARG A 64 19.80 7.72 -8.64
N CYS A 65 18.71 7.34 -9.30
CA CYS A 65 18.48 7.68 -10.71
C CYS A 65 18.46 9.20 -10.96
N LEU A 66 18.15 10.04 -9.95
CA LEU A 66 18.25 11.51 -10.11
C LEU A 66 19.66 11.98 -10.47
N LYS A 67 20.68 11.22 -10.05
CA LYS A 67 22.09 11.51 -10.36
C LYS A 67 22.54 10.87 -11.68
N ASP A 68 21.92 9.75 -12.04
CA ASP A 68 22.24 8.98 -13.24
C ASP A 68 20.94 8.39 -13.86
N PRO A 69 20.26 9.16 -14.74
CA PRO A 69 18.95 8.79 -15.28
C PRO A 69 18.94 7.52 -16.14
N ASP A 70 20.09 7.14 -16.72
CA ASP A 70 20.19 5.98 -17.62
C ASP A 70 19.94 4.64 -16.90
N TRP A 71 20.07 4.63 -15.56
CA TRP A 71 19.75 3.45 -14.74
C TRP A 71 18.27 3.19 -14.57
N LEU A 72 17.40 4.15 -14.86
CA LEU A 72 15.97 4.01 -14.59
C LEU A 72 15.38 2.81 -15.33
N ALA A 73 15.66 2.68 -16.63
CA ALA A 73 15.18 1.55 -17.42
C ALA A 73 15.72 0.20 -16.89
N GLN A 74 17.00 0.16 -16.51
CA GLN A 74 17.62 -1.05 -15.97
C GLN A 74 17.04 -1.46 -14.62
N LEU A 75 16.65 -0.48 -13.79
CA LEU A 75 16.00 -0.73 -12.51
C LEU A 75 14.69 -1.50 -12.69
N PHE A 76 13.85 -1.10 -13.63
CA PHE A 76 12.59 -1.80 -13.93
C PHE A 76 12.83 -3.20 -14.51
N ILE A 77 13.74 -3.35 -15.47
CA ILE A 77 14.07 -4.66 -16.08
C ILE A 77 14.58 -5.63 -15.01
N LYS A 78 15.48 -5.16 -14.13
CA LYS A 78 16.04 -5.99 -13.05
C LYS A 78 14.97 -6.49 -12.07
N HIS A 79 13.92 -5.68 -11.86
CA HIS A 79 12.88 -5.95 -10.85
C HIS A 79 11.53 -6.37 -11.44
N GLU A 80 11.46 -6.70 -12.72
CA GLU A 80 10.25 -7.21 -13.39
C GLU A 80 9.58 -8.34 -12.58
N ARG A 81 10.36 -9.31 -12.10
CA ARG A 81 9.86 -10.42 -11.28
C ARG A 81 9.31 -9.96 -9.93
N ARG A 82 9.87 -8.90 -9.33
CA ARG A 82 9.37 -8.33 -8.07
C ARG A 82 8.02 -7.65 -8.27
N LEU A 83 7.83 -6.95 -9.40
CA LEU A 83 6.56 -6.30 -9.74
C LEU A 83 5.39 -7.30 -9.87
N HIS A 84 5.65 -8.60 -9.99
CA HIS A 84 4.62 -9.63 -9.93
C HIS A 84 3.79 -9.60 -8.63
N MET A 85 4.29 -9.00 -7.53
CA MET A 85 3.50 -8.77 -6.33
C MET A 85 2.23 -7.94 -6.57
N TYR A 86 2.22 -7.08 -7.58
CA TYR A 86 1.04 -6.31 -7.98
C TYR A 86 -0.03 -7.19 -8.63
N VAL A 87 0.35 -8.27 -9.32
CA VAL A 87 -0.61 -9.26 -9.86
C VAL A 87 -1.35 -9.92 -8.71
N VAL A 88 -0.62 -10.36 -7.68
CA VAL A 88 -1.20 -10.96 -6.47
C VAL A 88 -2.14 -9.98 -5.76
N TYR A 89 -1.72 -8.72 -5.63
CA TYR A 89 -2.54 -7.68 -5.02
C TYR A 89 -3.85 -7.44 -5.79
N CYS A 90 -3.76 -7.27 -7.11
CA CYS A 90 -4.92 -7.04 -7.97
C CYS A 90 -5.89 -8.24 -7.98
N GLN A 91 -5.39 -9.47 -7.92
CA GLN A 91 -6.24 -10.66 -7.78
C GLN A 91 -7.02 -10.70 -6.46
N ASN A 92 -6.45 -10.14 -5.39
CA ASN A 92 -7.12 -10.03 -4.09
C ASN A 92 -8.07 -8.84 -4.00
N LYS A 93 -7.85 -7.77 -4.78
CA LYS A 93 -8.58 -6.48 -4.66
C LYS A 93 -10.11 -6.61 -4.66
N PRO A 94 -10.77 -7.41 -5.53
CA PRO A 94 -12.23 -7.55 -5.49
C PRO A 94 -12.75 -8.14 -4.16
N LYS A 95 -11.98 -9.07 -3.56
CA LYS A 95 -12.34 -9.67 -2.25
C LYS A 95 -12.13 -8.67 -1.12
N SER A 96 -11.03 -7.91 -1.17
CA SER A 96 -10.74 -6.80 -0.25
C SER A 96 -11.88 -5.77 -0.27
N GLU A 97 -12.30 -5.31 -1.45
CA GLU A 97 -13.39 -4.34 -1.61
C GLU A 97 -14.70 -4.83 -1.00
N HIS A 98 -15.04 -6.10 -1.22
CA HIS A 98 -16.23 -6.69 -0.62
C HIS A 98 -16.17 -6.63 0.91
N VAL A 99 -15.07 -7.10 1.52
CA VAL A 99 -14.92 -7.07 2.99
C VAL A 99 -14.91 -5.63 3.51
N VAL A 100 -14.18 -4.72 2.87
CA VAL A 100 -14.13 -3.31 3.28
C VAL A 100 -15.51 -2.66 3.20
N SER A 101 -16.35 -3.03 2.21
CA SER A 101 -17.73 -2.51 2.12
C SER A 101 -18.64 -2.98 3.25
N GLU A 102 -18.41 -4.18 3.82
CA GLU A 102 -19.18 -4.69 4.97
C GLU A 102 -18.87 -3.92 6.28
N PHE A 103 -17.66 -3.37 6.42
CA PHE A 103 -17.17 -2.74 7.66
C PHE A 103 -16.78 -1.26 7.50
N GLY A 104 -16.94 -0.72 6.29
CA GLY A 104 -16.41 0.59 5.88
C GLY A 104 -17.01 1.75 6.66
N ASP A 105 -18.35 1.77 6.78
CA ASP A 105 -19.10 2.86 7.41
C ASP A 105 -19.11 2.80 8.94
N SER A 106 -18.46 1.80 9.54
CA SER A 106 -18.38 1.63 11.00
C SER A 106 -16.93 1.51 11.43
N TYR A 107 -16.40 0.29 11.51
CA TYR A 107 -15.10 -0.01 12.09
C TYR A 107 -13.94 0.73 11.42
N PHE A 108 -13.88 0.75 10.08
CA PHE A 108 -12.78 1.40 9.38
C PHE A 108 -12.86 2.92 9.42
N GLU A 109 -14.07 3.49 9.50
CA GLU A 109 -14.27 4.93 9.69
C GLU A 109 -13.86 5.37 11.11
N GLU A 110 -14.19 4.58 12.15
CA GLU A 110 -13.72 4.82 13.51
C GLU A 110 -12.19 4.77 13.60
N LEU A 111 -11.56 3.75 12.98
CA LEU A 111 -10.10 3.67 12.89
C LEU A 111 -9.50 4.86 12.14
N ARG A 112 -10.11 5.28 11.02
CA ARG A 112 -9.66 6.45 10.25
C ARG A 112 -9.65 7.71 11.12
N GLN A 113 -10.71 7.93 11.89
CA GLN A 113 -10.84 9.07 12.81
C GLN A 113 -9.82 9.00 13.93
N GLN A 114 -9.61 7.83 14.54
CA GLN A 114 -8.60 7.62 15.58
C GLN A 114 -7.18 7.93 15.06
N LEU A 115 -6.87 7.50 13.84
CA LEU A 115 -5.57 7.70 13.20
C LEU A 115 -5.41 9.12 12.63
N GLY A 116 -6.48 9.93 12.58
CA GLY A 116 -6.46 11.27 11.99
C GLY A 116 -6.22 11.27 10.48
N HIS A 117 -6.50 10.15 9.79
CA HIS A 117 -6.25 10.01 8.36
C HIS A 117 -7.28 10.77 7.54
N ARG A 118 -6.82 11.49 6.51
CA ARG A 118 -7.69 12.26 5.62
C ARG A 118 -8.44 11.37 4.63
N LEU A 119 -7.74 10.38 4.06
CA LEU A 119 -8.28 9.46 3.08
C LEU A 119 -9.00 8.28 3.74
N GLN A 120 -10.06 7.78 3.11
CA GLN A 120 -10.69 6.54 3.55
C GLN A 120 -9.80 5.35 3.24
N LEU A 121 -10.00 4.24 3.95
CA LEU A 121 -9.21 3.02 3.71
C LEU A 121 -9.33 2.54 2.25
N ASN A 122 -10.50 2.67 1.61
CA ASN A 122 -10.67 2.29 0.21
C ASN A 122 -9.82 3.14 -0.75
N ASP A 123 -9.72 4.45 -0.50
CA ASP A 123 -8.88 5.39 -1.27
C ASP A 123 -7.39 5.08 -1.13
N LEU A 124 -6.99 4.50 0.01
CA LEU A 124 -5.62 4.04 0.24
C LEU A 124 -5.38 2.67 -0.42
N LEU A 125 -6.35 1.75 -0.36
CA LEU A 125 -6.21 0.41 -0.94
C LEU A 125 -6.22 0.40 -2.49
N ILE A 126 -6.68 1.45 -3.15
CA ILE A 126 -6.57 1.58 -4.61
C ILE A 126 -5.19 2.08 -5.06
N LYS A 127 -4.36 2.62 -4.15
CA LYS A 127 -3.04 3.21 -4.47
C LYS A 127 -2.12 2.25 -5.22
N PRO A 128 -1.96 0.96 -4.84
CA PRO A 128 -1.10 0.05 -5.60
C PRO A 128 -1.57 -0.18 -7.04
N VAL A 129 -2.88 -0.19 -7.28
CA VAL A 129 -3.44 -0.36 -8.64
C VAL A 129 -3.17 0.89 -9.48
N GLN A 130 -3.20 2.07 -8.87
CA GLN A 130 -2.92 3.34 -9.56
C GLN A 130 -1.42 3.57 -9.83
N ARG A 131 -0.54 2.89 -9.09
CA ARG A 131 0.90 3.12 -9.16
C ARG A 131 1.58 2.32 -10.27
N ILE A 132 1.08 1.12 -10.58
CA ILE A 132 1.69 0.18 -11.53
C ILE A 132 1.49 0.59 -12.99
#